data_AF-A0A0U4GB72-F1
#
_entry.id   AF-A0A0U4GB72-F1
#
_cell.length_a   1.000
_cell.length_b   1.000
_cell.length_c   1.000
_cell.angle_alpha   90.00
_cell.angle_beta   90.00
_cell.angle_gamma   90.00
#
_symmetry.space_group_name_H-M   'P 1'
#
loop_
_entity.id
_entity.type
_entity.pdbx_description
1 polymer ?
#
loop_
_entity_poly.entity_id
_entity_poly.type
_entity_poly.pdbx_seq_one_letter_code
_entity_poly.pdbx_strand_id
1 'polypeptide(L)'
;TGVLKPGMVVTFAPANLTTEVKSVEMHHEALQEAFPGDNVGFNVKNVSVKELRRGYVAGDSKNNPPKAAADFTAQVIVLNHPGQISNGYTPVLDCHTAHIA
;
A
#
# COMPACT_ATOMS: atom_id res chain seq x y z
N THR A 1 -9.70 0.07 1.95
CA THR A 1 -10.30 0.47 0.65
C THR A 1 -11.23 1.65 0.89
N GLY A 2 -11.58 2.44 -0.13
CA GLY A 2 -12.33 3.67 0.05
C GLY A 2 -12.15 4.63 -1.14
N VAL A 3 -12.38 5.92 -0.89
CA VAL A 3 -12.23 7.01 -1.86
C VAL A 3 -11.05 7.90 -1.44
N LEU A 4 -10.25 8.34 -2.40
CA LEU A 4 -9.14 9.27 -2.18
C LEU A 4 -9.51 10.66 -2.71
N LYS A 5 -9.32 11.71 -1.90
CA LYS A 5 -9.66 13.10 -2.26
C LYS A 5 -8.52 14.04 -1.90
N PRO A 6 -8.31 15.13 -2.65
CA PRO A 6 -7.51 16.26 -2.18
C PRO A 6 -7.98 16.75 -0.80
N GLY A 7 -7.05 17.14 0.06
CA GLY A 7 -7.30 17.58 1.44
C GLY A 7 -7.42 16.43 2.46
N MET A 8 -7.47 15.17 2.03
CA MET A 8 -7.41 14.04 2.96
C MET A 8 -6.04 13.95 3.63
N VAL A 9 -6.02 13.61 4.93
CA VAL A 9 -4.80 13.30 5.65
C VAL A 9 -4.62 11.78 5.61
N VAL A 10 -3.56 11.32 4.95
CA VAL A 10 -3.27 9.89 4.74
C VAL A 10 -2.06 9.45 5.57
N THR A 11 -2.10 8.21 6.02
CA THR A 11 -0.98 7.52 6.67
C THR A 11 -0.42 6.46 5.73
N PHE A 12 0.91 6.41 5.61
CA PHE A 12 1.66 5.43 4.84
C PHE A 12 2.25 4.37 5.77
N ALA A 13 1.81 3.12 5.61
CA ALA A 13 2.43 1.96 6.23
C ALA A 13 3.46 1.33 5.28
N PRO A 14 4.54 0.71 5.80
CA PRO A 14 4.84 0.46 7.22
C PRO A 14 5.54 1.64 7.94
N ALA A 15 5.96 2.70 7.23
CA ALA A 15 6.74 3.79 7.81
C ALA A 15 6.00 4.65 8.86
N ASN A 16 4.67 4.50 8.97
CA ASN A 16 3.81 5.28 9.86
C ASN A 16 3.97 6.80 9.66
N LEU A 17 4.14 7.21 8.41
CA LEU A 17 4.26 8.61 8.02
C LEU A 17 2.86 9.15 7.66
N THR A 18 2.50 10.32 8.19
CA THR A 18 1.20 10.95 7.94
C THR A 18 1.36 12.30 7.26
N THR A 19 0.60 12.55 6.19
CA THR A 19 0.66 13.78 5.41
C THR A 19 -0.67 14.07 4.70
N GLU A 20 -0.85 15.30 4.23
CA GLU A 20 -2.03 15.75 3.51
C GLU A 20 -1.87 15.59 2.00
N VAL A 21 -2.89 15.05 1.34
CA VAL A 21 -3.00 14.94 -0.12
C VAL A 21 -3.33 16.30 -0.71
N LYS A 22 -2.56 16.77 -1.69
CA LYS A 22 -2.76 18.08 -2.33
C LYS A 22 -3.50 18.02 -3.66
N SER A 23 -3.22 17.01 -4.46
CA SER A 23 -3.95 16.76 -5.70
C SER A 23 -4.04 15.25 -5.93
N VAL A 24 -5.05 14.86 -6.70
CA VAL A 24 -5.22 13.50 -7.21
C VAL A 24 -5.41 13.65 -8.72
N GLU A 25 -4.69 12.85 -9.48
CA GLU A 25 -4.63 12.97 -10.94
C GLU A 25 -4.68 11.59 -11.60
N MET A 26 -5.42 11.48 -12.69
CA MET A 26 -5.49 10.28 -13.52
C MET A 26 -5.36 10.69 -14.98
N HIS A 27 -4.43 10.08 -15.72
CA HIS A 27 -4.21 10.38 -17.14
C HIS A 27 -4.05 11.89 -17.46
N HIS A 28 -3.31 12.62 -16.62
CA HIS A 28 -3.08 14.07 -16.71
C HIS A 28 -4.31 14.96 -16.44
N GLU A 29 -5.39 14.40 -15.90
CA GLU A 29 -6.57 15.14 -15.46
C GLU A 29 -6.69 15.14 -13.93
N ALA A 30 -6.99 16.30 -13.36
CA ALA A 30 -7.21 16.43 -11.92
C ALA A 30 -8.59 15.85 -11.54
N LEU A 31 -8.61 15.02 -10.51
CA LEU A 31 -9.80 14.42 -9.96
C LEU A 31 -10.17 15.06 -8.62
N GLN A 32 -11.47 15.28 -8.41
CA GLN A 32 -11.98 15.67 -7.09
C GLN A 32 -12.03 14.47 -6.15
N GLU A 33 -12.27 13.28 -6.69
CA GLU A 33 -12.37 12.02 -5.96
C GLU A 33 -11.87 10.90 -6.85
N ALA A 34 -11.11 9.95 -6.28
CA ALA A 34 -10.71 8.71 -6.92
C ALA A 34 -11.35 7.52 -6.21
N PHE A 35 -12.00 6.65 -6.98
CA PHE A 35 -12.80 5.53 -6.51
C PHE A 35 -12.02 4.20 -6.62
N PRO A 36 -12.50 3.13 -5.95
CA PRO A 36 -11.89 1.82 -6.10
C PRO A 36 -11.83 1.37 -7.57
N GLY A 37 -10.63 1.08 -8.06
CA GLY A 37 -10.37 0.71 -9.46
C GLY A 37 -9.57 1.77 -10.23
N ASP A 38 -9.58 3.02 -9.77
CA ASP A 38 -8.84 4.11 -10.43
C ASP A 38 -7.33 3.98 -10.16
N ASN A 39 -6.52 4.07 -11.22
CA ASN A 39 -5.07 4.12 -11.11
C ASN A 39 -4.60 5.57 -11.16
N VAL A 40 -4.36 6.14 -9.98
CA VAL A 40 -4.11 7.57 -9.81
C VAL A 40 -2.69 7.85 -9.33
N GLY A 41 -2.15 8.99 -9.77
CA GLY A 41 -1.08 9.68 -9.06
C GLY A 41 -1.70 10.64 -8.05
N PHE A 42 -1.06 10.85 -6.92
CA PHE A 42 -1.48 11.89 -5.98
C PHE A 42 -0.27 12.57 -5.35
N ASN A 43 -0.40 13.86 -5.11
CA ASN A 43 0.69 14.68 -4.57
C ASN A 43 0.54 14.82 -3.04
N VAL A 44 1.64 14.75 -2.31
CA VAL A 44 1.70 14.94 -0.85
C VAL A 44 2.82 15.91 -0.48
N LYS A 45 2.67 16.65 0.62
CA LYS A 45 3.70 17.60 1.09
C LYS A 45 4.62 17.00 2.14
N ASN A 46 5.84 17.52 2.21
CA ASN A 46 6.81 17.24 3.29
C ASN A 46 7.20 15.77 3.41
N VAL A 47 7.16 15.02 2.31
CA VAL A 47 7.63 13.62 2.25
C VAL A 47 8.65 13.51 1.14
N SER A 48 9.84 13.01 1.47
CA SER A 48 10.88 12.73 0.50
C SER A 48 10.56 11.46 -0.28
N VAL A 49 10.95 11.43 -1.55
CA VAL A 49 10.89 10.21 -2.38
C VAL A 49 11.70 9.04 -1.81
N LYS A 50 12.63 9.29 -0.87
CA LYS A 50 13.41 8.24 -0.21
C LYS A 50 12.66 7.56 0.94
N GLU A 51 11.63 8.22 1.48
CA GLU A 51 10.85 7.74 2.63
C GLU A 51 9.71 6.81 2.22
N LEU A 52 9.28 6.88 0.96
CA LEU A 52 8.24 6.02 0.39
C LEU A 52 8.82 5.10 -0.67
N ARG A 53 8.31 3.87 -0.72
CA ARG A 53 8.74 2.85 -1.68
C ARG A 53 7.54 2.09 -2.21
N ARG A 54 7.71 1.47 -3.37
CA ARG A 54 6.74 0.51 -3.91
C ARG A 54 6.44 -0.57 -2.85
N GLY A 55 5.18 -0.93 -2.70
CA GLY A 55 4.70 -1.86 -1.66
C GLY A 55 4.16 -1.17 -0.40
N TYR A 56 4.41 0.12 -0.21
CA TYR A 56 3.81 0.87 0.90
C TYR A 56 2.31 1.07 0.64
N VAL A 57 1.54 1.13 1.72
CA VAL A 57 0.09 1.26 1.68
C VAL A 57 -0.32 2.59 2.27
N ALA A 58 -0.99 3.42 1.47
CA ALA A 58 -1.61 4.67 1.92
C ALA A 58 -3.08 4.42 2.31
N GLY A 59 -3.53 5.03 3.41
CA GLY A 59 -4.94 5.02 3.81
C GLY A 59 -5.29 6.23 4.66
N ASP A 60 -6.57 6.50 4.84
CA ASP A 60 -7.04 7.64 5.64
C ASP A 60 -6.56 7.51 7.09
N SER A 61 -5.85 8.54 7.57
CA SER A 61 -5.35 8.62 8.94
C SER A 61 -6.47 8.57 9.99
N LYS A 62 -7.68 8.97 9.63
CA LYS A 62 -8.83 9.10 10.53
C LYS A 62 -9.79 7.91 10.46
N ASN A 63 -9.62 7.01 9.48
CA ASN A 63 -10.53 5.89 9.28
C ASN A 63 -9.75 4.58 9.09
N ASN A 64 -9.46 3.92 10.21
CA ASN A 64 -8.71 2.67 10.29
C ASN A 64 -7.39 2.72 9.47
N PRO A 65 -6.43 3.57 9.88
CA PRO A 65 -5.19 3.74 9.14
C PRO A 65 -4.42 2.42 9.01
N PRO A 66 -3.73 2.21 7.87
CA PRO A 66 -2.94 1.00 7.65
C PRO A 66 -1.76 0.93 8.64
N LYS A 67 -1.35 -0.30 8.99
CA LYS A 67 -0.26 -0.58 9.93
C LYS A 67 0.67 -1.64 9.36
N ALA A 68 1.92 -1.66 9.83
CA ALA A 68 2.83 -2.75 9.57
C ALA A 68 2.30 -4.04 10.23
N ALA A 69 2.46 -5.17 9.55
CA ALA A 69 2.24 -6.50 10.11
C ALA A 69 3.58 -7.08 10.55
N ALA A 70 3.67 -7.56 11.80
CA ALA A 70 4.83 -8.31 12.28
C ALA A 70 4.79 -9.75 11.77
N ASP A 71 3.60 -10.34 11.79
CA ASP A 71 3.28 -11.67 11.29
C ASP A 71 1.81 -11.73 10.87
N PHE A 72 1.46 -12.76 10.10
CA PHE A 72 0.08 -13.07 9.76
C PHE A 72 -0.06 -14.57 9.51
N THR A 73 -1.25 -15.10 9.78
CA THR A 73 -1.63 -16.46 9.38
C THR A 73 -2.45 -16.39 8.10
N ALA A 74 -2.15 -17.23 7.13
CA ALA A 74 -2.88 -17.32 5.88
C ALA A 74 -3.20 -18.77 5.53
N GLN A 75 -4.31 -18.96 4.82
CA GLN A 75 -4.59 -20.21 4.14
C GLN A 75 -3.79 -20.24 2.83
N VAL A 76 -3.07 -21.33 2.60
CA VAL A 76 -2.24 -21.51 1.40
C VAL A 76 -2.70 -22.73 0.62
N ILE A 77 -2.60 -22.64 -0.71
CA ILE A 77 -2.74 -23.77 -1.62
C ILE A 77 -1.38 -23.98 -2.26
N VAL A 78 -0.82 -25.17 -2.09
CA VAL A 78 0.46 -25.54 -2.70
C VAL A 78 0.20 -26.01 -4.12
N LEU A 79 0.77 -25.30 -5.09
CA LEU A 79 0.74 -25.70 -6.50
C LEU A 79 1.80 -26.77 -6.78
N ASN A 80 1.86 -27.27 -8.02
CA ASN A 80 2.85 -28.28 -8.41
C ASN A 80 4.27 -27.74 -8.21
N HIS A 81 4.95 -28.22 -7.17
CA HIS A 81 6.26 -27.77 -6.72
C HIS A 81 7.17 -28.98 -6.53
N PRO A 82 8.38 -29.00 -7.11
CA PRO A 82 9.25 -30.19 -7.11
C PRO A 82 9.90 -30.48 -5.75
N GLY A 83 9.87 -29.52 -4.83
CA GLY A 83 10.46 -29.64 -3.49
C GLY A 83 9.43 -29.76 -2.37
N GLN A 84 9.93 -29.95 -1.16
CA GLN A 84 9.13 -29.99 0.06
C GLN A 84 9.16 -28.63 0.77
N ILE A 85 8.03 -28.23 1.37
CA ILE A 85 7.93 -27.05 2.22
C ILE A 85 7.87 -27.53 3.67
N SER A 86 8.76 -27.01 4.52
CA SER A 86 8.87 -27.36 5.94
C SER A 86 8.90 -26.09 6.80
N ASN A 87 8.79 -26.25 8.12
CA ASN A 87 8.92 -25.12 9.04
C ASN A 87 10.25 -24.39 8.82
N GLY A 88 10.20 -23.05 8.75
CA GLY A 88 11.36 -22.21 8.43
C GLY A 88 11.60 -21.98 6.94
N TYR A 89 10.72 -22.46 6.05
CA TYR A 89 10.78 -22.08 4.63
C TYR A 89 10.51 -20.58 4.45
N THR A 90 11.46 -19.86 3.87
CA THR A 90 11.42 -18.40 3.65
C THR A 90 11.38 -18.08 2.15
N PRO A 91 10.21 -18.23 1.50
CA PRO A 91 10.05 -17.81 0.11
C PRO A 91 9.85 -16.30 0.03
N VAL A 92 10.08 -15.76 -1.16
CA VAL A 92 9.58 -14.43 -1.51
C VAL A 92 8.05 -14.45 -1.54
N LEU A 93 7.44 -13.45 -0.93
CA LEU A 93 5.99 -13.23 -0.96
C LEU A 93 5.67 -11.96 -1.73
N ASP A 94 4.88 -12.12 -2.78
CA ASP A 94 4.20 -11.03 -3.45
C ASP A 94 2.82 -10.84 -2.83
N CYS A 95 2.55 -9.63 -2.36
CA CYS A 95 1.23 -9.24 -1.89
C CYS A 95 0.97 -7.82 -2.41
N HIS A 96 -0.18 -7.59 -3.04
CA HIS A 96 -0.52 -6.30 -3.66
C HIS A 96 0.61 -5.76 -4.57
N THR A 97 1.29 -4.66 -4.19
CA THR A 97 2.46 -4.15 -4.92
C THR A 97 3.78 -4.40 -4.17
N ALA A 98 3.72 -5.04 -3.01
CA ALA A 98 4.86 -5.39 -2.19
C ALA A 98 5.46 -6.71 -2.68
N HIS A 99 6.78 -6.75 -2.66
CA HIS A 99 7.61 -7.90 -3.00
C HIS A 99 8.66 -8.02 -1.89
N ILE A 100 8.55 -9.05 -1.06
CA ILE A 100 9.34 -9.18 0.17
C ILE A 100 9.98 -10.57 0.19
N ALA A 101 11.31 -10.60 0.33
CA ALA A 101 12.12 -11.82 0.43
C ALA A 101 12.40 -12.19 1.89
#